data_AF-D5DDR4-F1
#
_entry.id   AF-D5DDR4-F1
#
_cell.length_a   1.000
_cell.length_b   1.000
_cell.length_c   1.000
_cell.angle_alpha   90.00
_cell.angle_beta   90.00
_cell.angle_gamma   90.00
#
_symmetry.space_group_name_H-M   'P 1'
#
loop_
_entity.id
_entity.type
_entity.pdbx_description
1 polymer ?
#
loop_
_entity_poly.entity_id
_entity_poly.type
_entity_poly.pdbx_seq_one_letter_code
_entity_poly.pdbx_strand_id
1 'polypeptide(L)' 'MVAHQIFQLIDALNLLGVKSTLSGIRPKIAQTAIQLGLSFTNIRIKSNLSQALDSDTQISLQ' A
#
# COMPACT_ATOMS: atom_id res chain seq x y z
N MET A 1 -5.62 12.11 11.17
CA MET A 1 -5.00 10.82 11.54
C MET A 1 -4.01 10.41 10.45
N VAL A 2 -2.83 9.88 10.80
CA VAL A 2 -1.74 9.59 9.84
C VAL A 2 -2.14 8.58 8.76
N ALA A 3 -2.93 7.55 9.12
CA ALA A 3 -3.43 6.56 8.15
C ALA A 3 -4.17 7.23 6.98
N HIS A 4 -5.12 8.13 7.28
CA HIS A 4 -5.89 8.83 6.25
C HIS A 4 -5.01 9.63 5.27
N GLN A 5 -3.94 10.27 5.76
CA GLN A 5 -3.00 11.02 4.91
C GLN A 5 -2.19 10.11 3.98
N ILE A 6 -1.79 8.93 4.46
CA ILE A 6 -1.12 7.93 3.61
C ILE A 6 -2.04 7.46 2.48
N PHE A 7 -3.32 7.24 2.76
CA PHE A 7 -4.29 6.85 1.74
C PHE A 7 -4.52 7.95 0.70
N GLN A 8 -4.71 9.20 1.13
CA GLN A 8 -4.82 10.33 0.20
C GLN A 8 -3.58 10.46 -0.71
N LEU A 9 -2.39 10.22 -0.17
CA LEU A 9 -1.16 10.22 -0.95
C LEU A 9 -1.16 9.09 -1.99
N ILE A 10 -1.54 7.87 -1.59
CA ILE A 10 -1.60 6.73 -2.51
C ILE A 10 -2.62 6.97 -3.62
N ASP A 11 -3.78 7.56 -3.30
CA ASP A 11 -4.80 7.92 -4.29
C ASP A 11 -4.27 8.98 -5.27
N ALA A 12 -3.58 10.00 -4.78
CA ALA A 12 -2.95 11.02 -5.61
C ALA A 12 -1.88 10.40 -6.54
N LEU A 13 -1.05 9.49 -6.03
CA LEU A 13 -0.07 8.75 -6.84
C LEU A 13 -0.75 7.87 -7.90
N ASN A 14 -1.87 7.23 -7.57
CA ASN A 14 -2.65 6.43 -8.53
C ASN A 14 -3.23 7.29 -9.66
N LEU A 15 -3.70 8.52 -9.36
CA LEU A 15 -4.15 9.48 -10.38
C LEU A 15 -3.02 9.89 -11.34
N LEU A 16 -1.77 9.88 -10.87
CA LEU A 16 -0.57 10.12 -11.68
C LEU A 16 -0.08 8.87 -12.42
N GLY A 17 -0.77 7.74 -12.29
CA GLY A 17 -0.36 6.45 -12.88
C GLY A 17 0.80 5.76 -12.15
N VAL A 18 1.14 6.22 -10.93
CA VAL A 18 2.23 5.65 -10.14
C VAL A 18 1.72 4.47 -9.32
N LYS A 19 2.27 3.27 -9.59
CA LYS A 19 1.97 2.07 -8.81
C LYS A 19 2.69 2.13 -7.47
N SER A 20 1.91 2.13 -6.39
CA SER A 20 2.44 2.20 -5.02
C SER A 20 2.34 0.84 -4.32
N THR A 21 3.35 0.48 -3.54
CA THR A 21 3.37 -0.72 -2.70
C THR A 21 3.59 -0.30 -1.25
N LEU A 22 2.66 -0.64 -0.35
CA LEU A 22 2.76 -0.39 1.08
C LEU A 22 3.43 -1.59 1.77
N SER A 23 4.54 -1.37 2.48
CA SER A 23 5.23 -2.45 3.20
C SER A 23 5.19 -2.22 4.72
N GLY A 24 5.13 -3.31 5.50
CA GLY A 24 5.33 -3.25 6.96
C GLY A 24 4.14 -2.72 7.78
N ILE A 25 2.93 -2.65 7.21
CA ILE A 25 1.75 -2.27 8.00
C ILE A 25 1.41 -3.37 9.02
N ARG A 26 1.33 -2.99 10.30
CA ARG A 26 0.88 -3.91 11.35
C ARG A 26 -0.60 -4.27 11.13
N PRO A 27 -1.00 -5.55 11.26
CA PRO A 27 -2.39 -5.97 11.04
C PRO A 27 -3.43 -5.15 11.79
N LYS A 28 -3.14 -4.76 13.04
CA LYS A 28 -4.02 -3.91 13.85
C LYS A 28 -4.31 -2.56 13.21
N ILE A 29 -3.30 -1.93 12.59
CA ILE A 29 -3.46 -0.62 11.93
C ILE A 29 -4.26 -0.77 10.64
N ALA A 30 -4.02 -1.83 9.88
CA ALA A 30 -4.80 -2.15 8.69
C ALA A 30 -6.28 -2.37 9.04
N GLN A 31 -6.56 -3.13 10.09
CA GLN A 31 -7.93 -3.38 10.55
C GLN A 31 -8.64 -2.08 10.95
N THR A 32 -7.98 -1.22 11.72
CA THR A 32 -8.54 0.08 12.10
C THR A 32 -8.81 0.96 10.88
N ALA A 33 -7.92 0.98 9.89
CA ALA A 33 -8.12 1.73 8.65
C ALA A 33 -9.36 1.26 7.87
N ILE A 34 -9.59 -0.06 7.77
CA ILE A 34 -10.82 -0.61 7.16
C ILE A 34 -12.07 -0.15 7.92
N GLN A 35 -12.01 -0.18 9.26
CA GLN A 35 -13.12 0.27 10.11
C GLN A 35 -13.43 1.77 9.95
N LEU A 36 -12.44 2.57 9.56
CA LEU A 36 -12.59 4.00 9.26
C LEU A 36 -13.04 4.26 7.81
N GLY A 37 -13.37 3.23 7.05
CA GLY A 37 -13.85 3.33 5.67
C GLY A 37 -12.74 3.44 4.61
N LEU A 38 -11.48 3.17 4.97
CA LEU A 38 -10.37 3.15 4.02
C LEU A 38 -10.29 1.78 3.35
N SER A 39 -10.22 1.75 2.02
CA SER A 39 -10.19 0.51 1.24
C SER A 39 -8.77 0.19 0.77
N PHE A 40 -8.31 -1.01 1.10
CA PHE A 40 -7.00 -1.53 0.66
C PHE A 40 -7.06 -2.34 -0.65
N THR A 41 -8.23 -2.46 -1.28
CA THR A 41 -8.45 -3.34 -2.44
C THR A 41 -7.51 -3.02 -3.62
N ASN A 42 -7.17 -1.74 -3.80
CA ASN A 42 -6.32 -1.27 -4.90
C ASN A 42 -4.86 -1.01 -4.48
N ILE A 43 -4.48 -1.36 -3.25
CA ILE A 43 -3.16 -1.07 -2.69
C ILE A 43 -2.43 -2.39 -2.49
N ARG A 44 -1.25 -2.53 -3.12
CA ARG A 44 -0.41 -3.69 -2.88
C ARG A 44 0.21 -3.59 -1.50
N ILE A 45 -0.08 -4.54 -0.62
CA ILE A 45 0.45 -4.59 0.74
C ILE A 45 1.38 -5.77 0.89
N LYS A 46 2.54 -5.55 1.51
CA LYS A 46 3.52 -6.59 1.83
C LYS A 46 3.92 -6.50 3.29
N SER A 47 4.26 -7.64 3.89
CA SER A 47 4.53 -7.70 5.34
C SER A 47 5.83 -7.02 5.73
N ASN A 48 6.78 -6.92 4.79
CA ASN A 48 8.07 -6.27 4.99
C ASN A 48 8.62 -5.74 3.65
N LEU A 49 9.68 -4.94 3.74
CA LEU A 49 10.31 -4.31 2.58
C LEU A 49 10.93 -5.34 1.62
N SER A 50 11.55 -6.41 2.13
CA SER A 50 12.14 -7.46 1.29
C SER A 50 11.09 -8.06 0.35
N GLN A 51 9.94 -8.46 0.88
CA GLN A 51 8.83 -8.99 0.08
C GLN A 51 8.28 -7.96 -0.92
N ALA A 52 8.30 -6.67 -0.58
CA ALA A 52 7.86 -5.61 -1.48
C ALA A 52 8.80 -5.45 -2.68
N LEU A 53 10.11 -5.46 -2.41
CA LEU A 53 11.13 -5.37 -3.45
C LEU A 53 11.10 -6.61 -4.35
N ASP A 54 11.08 -7.82 -3.78
CA ASP A 54 11.02 -9.07 -4.56
C ASP A 54 9.81 -9.11 -5.51
N SER A 55 8.65 -8.62 -5.04
CA SER A 55 7.42 -8.60 -5.83
C SER A 55 7.45 -7.60 -6.99
N ASP A 56 8.14 -6.47 -6.82
CA ASP A 56 8.27 -5.45 -7.87
C ASP A 56 9.45 -5.78 -8.83
N THR A 57 10.50 -6.45 -8.36
CA THR A 57 11.64 -6.89 -9.20
C THR A 57 11.26 -7.99 -10.19
N GLN A 58 10.24 -8.81 -9.91
CA GLN A 58 9.74 -9.81 -10.88
C GLN A 58 9.11 -9.19 -12.15
N ILE A 59 8.79 -7.90 -12.16
CA ILE A 59 8.26 -7.20 -13.35
C ILE A 59 9.38 -6.89 -14.36
N SER A 60 10.64 -6.83 -13.94
CA SER A 60 11.79 -6.51 -14.81
C SER A 60 12.45 -7.73 -15.46
N LEU A 61 11.97 -8.95 -15.19
CA LEU A 61 12.53 -10.22 -15.71
C LEU A 61 11.56 -10.98 -16.63
N GLN A 62 10.51 -10.33 -17.14
CA GLN A 62 9.64 -10.85 -18.20
C GLN A 62 9.70 -9.94 -19.43
#